data_AF-A0A1H5HVP6-F1
#
_entry.id   AF-A0A1H5HVP6-F1
#
_cell.length_a   1.000
_cell.length_b   1.000
_cell.length_c   1.000
_cell.angle_alpha   90.00
_cell.angle_beta   90.00
_cell.angle_gamma   90.00
#
_symmetry.space_group_name_H-M   'P 1'
#
loop_
_entity.id
_entity.type
_entity.pdbx_description
1 polymer ?
#
loop_
_entity_poly.entity_id
_entity_poly.type
_entity_poly.pdbx_seq_one_letter_code
_entity_poly.pdbx_strand_id
1 'polypeptide(L)'
;MTTADSGALPTRVRVRLGYPAAAGAASVTVVGVDAPRVCLGVDEPGGRRSTAWYAPGHVLTAGGVRWRVVRTSPPPRLAPDAPPGSAGDHVVAVLVRIGGQGVSPGSRPPRSRPRTRETP
;
A
#
# COMPACT_ATOMS: atom_id res chain seq x y z
N MET A 1 -22.63 -26.47 -0.25
CA MET A 1 -22.23 -25.13 0.24
C MET A 1 -20.76 -25.23 0.62
N THR A 2 -19.87 -24.91 -0.32
CA THR A 2 -18.42 -24.96 -0.10
C THR A 2 -17.84 -23.80 -0.89
N THR A 3 -17.68 -22.65 -0.24
CA THR A 3 -17.00 -21.50 -0.84
C THR A 3 -15.53 -21.88 -0.89
N ALA A 4 -15.00 -22.05 -2.10
CA ALA A 4 -13.58 -22.20 -2.31
C ALA A 4 -12.89 -20.94 -1.77
N ASP A 5 -12.23 -21.08 -0.61
CA ASP A 5 -11.17 -20.18 -0.22
C ASP A 5 -10.05 -20.41 -1.23
N SER A 6 -10.13 -19.71 -2.36
CA SER A 6 -9.05 -19.66 -3.33
C SER A 6 -7.82 -19.19 -2.58
N GLY A 7 -6.85 -20.08 -2.38
CA GLY A 7 -5.57 -19.88 -1.69
C GLY A 7 -4.66 -18.86 -2.36
N ALA A 8 -5.18 -17.66 -2.60
CA ALA A 8 -4.43 -16.50 -3.04
C ALA A 8 -3.52 -16.09 -1.88
N LEU A 9 -2.21 -16.08 -2.14
CA LEU A 9 -1.25 -15.58 -1.19
C LEU A 9 -1.64 -14.14 -0.78
N PRO A 10 -1.58 -13.80 0.52
CA PRO A 10 -1.95 -12.47 0.97
C PRO A 10 -1.09 -11.42 0.26
N THR A 11 -1.71 -10.39 -0.31
CA THR A 11 -1.00 -9.32 -1.02
C THR A 11 -0.01 -8.65 -0.07
N ARG A 12 1.27 -8.60 -0.48
CA ARG A 12 2.37 -8.03 0.29
C ARG A 12 3.02 -6.86 -0.44
N VAL A 13 3.32 -5.80 0.28
CA VAL A 13 4.10 -4.66 -0.21
C VAL A 13 5.38 -4.56 0.60
N ARG A 14 6.52 -4.47 -0.09
CA ARG A 14 7.84 -4.25 0.52
C ARG A 14 8.20 -2.78 0.33
N VAL A 15 8.26 -2.04 1.43
CA VAL A 15 8.65 -0.63 1.42
C VAL A 15 10.17 -0.54 1.57
N ARG A 16 10.82 0.04 0.55
CA ARG A 16 12.27 0.16 0.47
C ARG A 16 12.71 1.57 0.78
N LEU A 17 13.89 1.71 1.39
CA LEU A 17 14.46 3.03 1.63
C LEU A 17 14.76 3.72 0.28
N GLY A 18 14.34 4.97 0.12
CA GLY A 18 14.60 5.76 -1.09
C GLY A 18 13.72 5.45 -2.31
N TYR A 19 12.83 4.46 -2.23
CA TYR A 19 11.95 4.09 -3.36
C TYR A 19 10.46 4.06 -2.95
N PRO A 20 9.57 4.76 -3.68
CA PRO A 20 8.14 4.65 -3.47
C PRO A 20 7.64 3.25 -3.80
N ALA A 21 6.79 2.69 -2.94
CA ALA A 21 6.14 1.40 -3.13
C ALA A 21 4.64 1.60 -3.39
N ALA A 22 4.08 0.90 -4.39
CA ALA A 22 2.64 0.95 -4.66
C ALA A 22 1.85 0.20 -3.58
N ALA A 23 0.82 0.83 -3.02
CA ALA A 23 -0.09 0.24 -2.04
C ALA A 23 -1.54 0.63 -2.38
N GLY A 24 -2.26 -0.27 -3.06
CA GLY A 24 -3.56 0.07 -3.63
C GLY A 24 -3.38 1.06 -4.78
N ALA A 25 -4.15 2.14 -4.77
CA ALA A 25 -4.01 3.25 -5.72
C ALA A 25 -3.04 4.36 -5.25
N ALA A 26 -2.41 4.20 -4.08
CA ALA A 26 -1.48 5.17 -3.49
C ALA A 26 -0.02 4.72 -3.62
N SER A 27 0.91 5.64 -3.42
CA SER A 27 2.33 5.34 -3.20
C SER A 27 2.73 5.57 -1.75
N VAL A 28 3.57 4.69 -1.23
CA VAL A 28 4.11 4.73 0.12
C VAL A 28 5.62 4.94 0.07
N THR A 29 6.14 5.92 0.79
CA THR A 29 7.56 6.26 0.89
C THR A 29 8.04 6.18 2.32
N VAL A 30 9.35 5.96 2.50
CA VAL A 30 9.98 6.02 3.82
C VAL A 30 10.44 7.44 4.07
N VAL A 31 9.96 8.05 5.16
CA VAL A 31 10.33 9.40 5.58
C VAL A 31 11.36 9.37 6.71
N GLY A 32 11.34 8.32 7.53
CA GLY A 32 12.28 8.16 8.65
C GLY A 32 12.21 6.76 9.24
N VAL A 33 13.25 6.38 9.98
CA VAL A 33 13.32 5.09 10.68
C VAL A 33 13.87 5.32 12.08
N ASP A 34 13.16 4.83 13.09
CA ASP A 34 13.53 4.84 14.49
C ASP A 34 13.10 3.50 15.11
N ALA A 35 13.98 2.50 15.06
CA ALA A 35 13.61 1.11 15.31
C ALA A 35 12.97 0.93 16.70
N PRO A 36 11.82 0.21 16.81
CA PRO A 36 11.18 -0.61 15.78
C PRO A 36 10.16 0.13 14.89
N ARG A 37 10.07 1.46 14.99
CA ARG A 37 9.10 2.28 14.26
C ARG A 37 9.67 2.77 12.92
N VAL A 38 8.78 2.92 11.95
CA VAL A 38 9.08 3.50 10.64
C VAL A 38 8.09 4.63 10.36
N CYS A 39 8.59 5.77 9.89
CA CYS A 39 7.74 6.86 9.42
C CYS A 39 7.46 6.64 7.94
N LEU A 40 6.19 6.43 7.59
CA LEU A 40 5.75 6.22 6.22
C LEU A 40 4.97 7.44 5.74
N GLY A 41 5.34 7.94 4.56
CA GLY A 41 4.56 8.88 3.78
C GLY A 41 3.60 8.13 2.87
N VAL A 42 2.36 8.57 2.78
CA VAL A 42 1.33 8.05 1.88
C VAL A 42 0.87 9.18 0.98
N ASP A 43 1.05 9.01 -0.32
CA ASP A 43 0.55 9.89 -1.37
C ASP A 43 -0.66 9.25 -2.04
N GLU A 44 -1.84 9.82 -1.80
CA GLU A 44 -3.10 9.37 -2.39
C GLU A 44 -3.30 9.96 -3.80
N PRO A 45 -4.00 9.26 -4.70
CA PRO A 45 -4.23 9.74 -6.07
C PRO A 45 -5.06 11.03 -6.15
N GLY A 46 -5.77 11.39 -5.08
CA GLY A 46 -6.47 12.68 -4.94
C GLY A 46 -5.58 13.84 -4.48
N GLY A 47 -4.26 13.66 -4.44
CA GLY A 47 -3.29 14.68 -4.00
C GLY A 47 -3.14 14.81 -2.48
N ARG A 48 -3.91 14.07 -1.69
CA ARG A 48 -3.77 14.04 -0.23
C ARG A 48 -2.47 13.34 0.14
N ARG A 49 -1.66 13.99 0.97
CA ARG A 49 -0.43 13.44 1.53
C ARG A 49 -0.56 13.32 3.03
N SER A 50 -0.02 12.24 3.59
CA SER A 50 0.04 12.06 5.04
C SER A 50 1.32 11.35 5.45
N THR A 51 1.78 11.60 6.66
CA THR A 51 2.93 10.90 7.25
C THR A 51 2.59 10.45 8.66
N ALA A 52 3.03 9.24 9.03
CA ALA A 52 2.83 8.73 10.38
C ALA A 52 3.86 7.64 10.73
N TRP A 53 4.08 7.45 12.02
CA TRP A 53 4.96 6.42 12.57
C TRP A 53 4.20 5.11 12.82
N TYR A 54 4.78 4.00 12.35
CA TYR A 54 4.19 2.68 12.46
C TYR A 54 5.17 1.67 13.06
N ALA A 55 4.67 0.86 14.01
CA ALA A 55 5.35 -0.32 14.52
C ALA A 55 4.72 -1.59 13.92
N PRO A 56 5.38 -2.76 14.00
CA PRO A 56 4.74 -4.03 13.68
C PRO A 56 3.42 -4.18 14.44
N GLY A 57 2.39 -4.63 13.73
CA GLY A 57 1.02 -4.73 14.23
C GLY A 57 0.13 -3.53 13.89
N HIS A 58 0.69 -2.35 13.65
CA HIS A 58 -0.09 -1.16 13.30
C HIS A 58 -0.75 -1.30 11.93
N VAL A 59 -1.84 -0.55 11.73
CA VAL A 59 -2.60 -0.52 10.48
C VAL A 59 -2.53 0.87 9.87
N LEU A 60 -2.28 0.93 8.56
CA LEU A 60 -2.42 2.13 7.75
C LEU A 60 -3.47 1.93 6.65
N THR A 61 -4.01 3.04 6.16
CA THR A 61 -4.86 3.07 4.97
C THR A 61 -4.10 3.78 3.86
N ALA A 62 -4.03 3.15 2.69
CA ALA A 62 -3.39 3.71 1.51
C ALA A 62 -4.18 3.29 0.26
N GLY A 63 -4.60 4.25 -0.57
CA GLY A 63 -5.29 3.97 -1.82
C GLY A 63 -6.63 3.27 -1.63
N GLY A 64 -7.34 3.59 -0.53
CA GLY A 64 -8.59 2.94 -0.12
C GLY A 64 -8.44 1.52 0.47
N VAL A 65 -7.21 1.03 0.63
CA VAL A 65 -6.91 -0.32 1.12
C VAL A 65 -6.31 -0.24 2.53
N ARG A 66 -6.71 -1.16 3.41
CA ARG A 66 -6.13 -1.32 4.74
C ARG A 66 -4.96 -2.30 4.72
N TRP A 67 -3.84 -1.87 5.28
CA TRP A 67 -2.58 -2.59 5.32
C TRP A 67 -2.11 -2.72 6.76
N ARG A 68 -1.71 -3.93 7.16
CA ARG A 68 -1.05 -4.17 8.45
C ARG A 68 0.46 -4.19 8.25
N VAL A 69 1.19 -3.45 9.07
CA VAL A 69 2.65 -3.57 9.16
C VAL A 69 2.96 -4.89 9.85
N VAL A 70 3.54 -5.85 9.14
CA VAL A 70 3.86 -7.17 9.73
C VAL A 70 5.32 -7.28 10.14
N ARG A 71 6.19 -6.44 9.58
CA ARG A 71 7.61 -6.40 9.90
C ARG A 71 8.16 -5.00 9.66
N THR A 72 9.05 -4.58 10.54
CA THR A 72 9.95 -3.44 10.33
C THR A 72 11.39 -3.91 10.47
N SER A 73 12.30 -3.22 9.79
CA SER A 73 13.74 -3.49 9.87
C SER A 73 14.47 -2.18 10.14
N PRO A 74 15.52 -2.17 10.98
CA PRO A 74 16.40 -1.01 11.09
C PRO A 74 17.06 -0.71 9.73
N PRO A 75 17.44 0.56 9.47
CA PRO A 75 18.14 0.89 8.24
C PRO A 75 19.55 0.29 8.27
N PRO A 76 20.18 0.05 7.10
CA PRO A 76 21.57 -0.36 7.07
C PRO A 76 22.42 0.74 7.73
N ARG A 77 23.41 0.34 8.54
CA ARG A 77 24.40 1.29 9.06
C ARG A 77 25.33 1.64 7.90
N LEU A 78 25.02 2.75 7.23
CA LEU A 78 25.88 3.31 6.20
C LEU A 78 27.00 4.11 6.87
N ALA A 79 28.17 4.08 6.26
CA ALA A 79 29.24 4.99 6.64
C ALA A 79 28.78 6.45 6.39
N PRO A 80 29.26 7.42 7.17
CA PRO A 80 28.86 8.83 7.02
C PRO A 80 29.14 9.41 5.63
N ASP A 81 30.11 8.86 4.92
CA ASP A 81 30.55 9.21 3.58
C ASP A 81 29.90 8.34 2.47
N ALA A 82 28.96 7.46 2.83
CA ALA A 82 28.31 6.59 1.86
C ALA A 82 27.54 7.41 0.80
N PRO A 83 27.74 7.12 -0.50
CA PRO A 83 27.02 7.82 -1.56
C PRO A 83 25.50 7.77 -1.41
N PRO A 84 24.76 8.78 -1.87
CA PRO A 84 23.31 8.70 -2.00
C PRO A 84 22.88 7.44 -2.76
N GLY A 85 21.91 6.70 -2.23
CA GLY A 85 21.47 5.42 -2.79
C GLY A 85 22.21 4.18 -2.27
N SER A 86 23.26 4.33 -1.44
CA SER A 86 24.00 3.20 -0.85
C SER A 86 23.18 2.32 0.09
N ALA A 87 22.05 2.83 0.58
CA ALA A 87 21.09 2.01 1.31
C ALA A 87 20.48 0.89 0.45
N GLY A 88 20.58 1.01 -0.88
CA GLY A 88 20.11 0.03 -1.85
C GLY A 88 18.62 -0.28 -1.72
N ASP A 89 18.27 -1.51 -2.10
CA ASP A 89 16.92 -2.08 -2.05
C ASP A 89 16.47 -2.50 -0.62
N HIS A 90 17.01 -1.86 0.42
CA HIS A 90 16.77 -2.29 1.79
C HIS A 90 15.32 -2.12 2.20
N VAL A 91 14.68 -3.24 2.60
CA VAL A 91 13.28 -3.27 3.01
C VAL A 91 13.17 -2.89 4.49
N VAL A 92 12.62 -1.71 4.75
CA VAL A 92 12.39 -1.20 6.12
C VAL A 92 11.02 -1.57 6.67
N ALA A 93 10.05 -1.87 5.80
CA ALA A 93 8.72 -2.30 6.22
C ALA A 93 8.10 -3.32 5.27
N VAL A 94 7.35 -4.27 5.82
CA VAL A 94 6.50 -5.19 5.05
C VAL A 94 5.06 -4.97 5.46
N LEU A 95 4.22 -4.70 4.47
CA LEU A 95 2.80 -4.49 4.62
C LEU A 95 2.03 -5.70 4.08
N VAL A 96 1.00 -6.14 4.78
CA VAL A 96 0.05 -7.16 4.32
C VAL A 96 -1.33 -6.54 4.21
N ARG A 97 -1.99 -6.76 3.07
CA ARG A 97 -3.38 -6.33 2.89
C ARG A 97 -4.28 -7.09 3.85
N ILE A 98 -5.11 -6.37 4.59
CA ILE A 98 -6.09 -6.95 5.53
C ILE A 98 -7.54 -6.60 5.19
N GLY A 99 -7.78 -5.80 4.14
CA GLY A 99 -9.13 -5.48 3.66
C GLY A 99 -9.21 -4.16 2.88
N GLY A 100 -10.41 -3.78 2.46
CA GLY A 100 -10.69 -2.57 1.68
C GLY A 100 -10.92 -2.86 0.19
N GLN A 101 -11.80 -2.08 -0.46
CA GLN A 101 -11.97 -2.15 -1.91
C GLN A 101 -10.75 -1.48 -2.55
N GLY A 102 -9.84 -2.28 -3.11
CA GLY A 102 -8.93 -1.74 -4.12
C GLY A 102 -9.80 -1.22 -5.24
N VAL A 103 -9.74 0.08 -5.53
CA VAL A 103 -10.43 0.66 -6.67
C VAL A 103 -9.88 -0.02 -7.92
N SER A 104 -10.60 -1.02 -8.43
CA SER A 104 -10.29 -1.64 -9.70
C SER A 104 -10.66 -0.61 -10.78
N PRO A 105 -9.72 -0.12 -11.59
CA PRO A 105 -10.06 0.71 -12.73
C PRO A 105 -10.70 -0.20 -13.79
N GLY A 106 -12.00 -0.51 -13.66
CA GLY A 106 -12.63 -1.44 -14.59
C GLY A 106 -14.13 -1.68 -14.49
N SER A 107 -14.80 -1.34 -13.39
CA SER A 107 -16.26 -1.57 -13.30
C SER A 107 -17.02 -0.33 -13.75
N ARG A 108 -17.06 -0.10 -15.07
CA ARG A 108 -18.07 0.76 -15.70
C ARG A 108 -19.45 0.16 -15.36
N PRO A 109 -20.43 0.92 -14.83
CA PRO A 109 -21.77 0.39 -14.62
C PRO A 109 -22.37 -0.02 -15.98
N PRO A 110 -23.17 -1.10 -16.04
CA PRO A 110 -23.86 -1.43 -17.28
C PRO A 110 -24.76 -0.24 -17.65
N ARG A 111 -24.54 0.32 -18.85
CA ARG A 111 -25.44 1.34 -19.41
C ARG A 111 -26.82 0.72 -19.52
N SER A 112 -27.74 1.16 -18.66
CA SER A 112 -29.17 0.91 -18.80
C SER A 112 -29.60 1.36 -20.19
N ARG A 113 -29.94 0.40 -21.08
CA ARG A 113 -30.63 0.69 -22.34
C ARG A 113 -31.95 1.37 -21.98
N PRO A 114 -32.32 2.52 -22.58
CA PRO A 114 -33.68 3.01 -22.46
C PRO A 114 -34.61 2.01 -23.15
N ARG A 115 -35.48 1.41 -22.35
CA ARG A 115 -36.62 0.60 -22.80
C ARG A 115 -37.69 1.58 -23.26
N THR A 116 -37.66 1.99 -24.52
CA THR A 116 -38.82 2.70 -25.10
C THR A 116 -39.79 1.66 -25.64
N ARG A 117 -40.74 1.38 -24.74
CA ARG A 117 -42.01 0.70 -24.87
C ARG A 117 -42.62 0.79 -26.28
N GLU A 118 -42.74 -0.36 -26.94
CA GLU A 118 -43.77 -0.60 -27.96
C GLU A 118 -45.14 -0.62 -27.28
N THR A 119 -46.12 0.10 -27.82
CA THR A 119 -47.56 -0.28 -27.77
C THR A 119 -48.35 0.62 -28.74
N PRO A 120 -49.56 0.18 -29.14
CA PRO A 120 -49.94 -0.43 -30.41
C PRO A 120 -50.51 0.55 -31.46
#